data_AF-A0A9W8JPC7-F1
#
_entry.id   AF-A0A9W8JPC7-F1
#
_cell.length_a   1.000
_cell.length_b   1.000
_cell.length_c   1.000
_cell.angle_alpha   90.00
_cell.angle_beta   90.00
_cell.angle_gamma   90.00
#
_symmetry.space_group_name_H-M   'P 1'
#
loop_
_entity.id
_entity.type
_entity.pdbx_description
1 polymer ?
#
loop_
_entity_poly.entity_id
_entity_poly.type
_entity_poly.pdbx_seq_one_letter_code
_entity_poly.pdbx_strand_id
1 'polypeptide(L)'
;MRERDQALGPAGDGVTFEQAEKVFTKWIQVFRPVLTVSLVNALELQAYPNRCFTHVLMMTLSRNFTASTPLRTDAQIAKAFKLEDAFVVSTEEALQTIPNDELRVGLRSGMDGVIERAKEIQAKEPGRLGVPMMLLGAPGCNLIRLTPCGIEATATDLPPWNADWKNDLKVSLDSGKRF
;
A
#
# COMPACT_ATOMS: atom_id res chain seq x y z
N MET A 1 34.91 -5.89 14.90
CA MET A 1 33.52 -6.27 14.59
C MET A 1 32.64 -5.84 15.75
N ARG A 2 32.05 -4.63 15.67
CA ARG A 2 30.87 -4.12 16.41
C ARG A 2 30.92 -2.60 16.32
N GLU A 3 30.18 -2.06 15.35
CA GLU A 3 29.78 -0.64 15.29
C GLU A 3 28.68 -0.53 14.24
N ARG A 4 27.45 -0.85 14.65
CA ARG A 4 26.21 -0.52 13.93
C ARG A 4 25.12 -0.34 14.98
N ASP A 5 25.19 0.75 15.71
CA ASP A 5 24.08 1.28 16.51
C ASP A 5 24.16 2.80 16.47
N GLN A 6 23.66 3.38 15.37
CA GLN A 6 23.19 4.76 15.33
C GLN A 6 22.34 4.93 14.07
N ALA A 7 21.10 4.43 14.14
CA ALA A 7 20.04 4.84 13.23
C ALA A 7 19.29 6.01 13.89
N LEU A 8 19.38 7.18 13.25
CA LEU A 8 18.66 8.40 13.61
C LEU A 8 17.15 8.20 13.47
N GLY A 9 16.47 8.23 14.62
CA GLY A 9 15.02 8.38 14.79
C GLY A 9 14.77 8.77 16.26
N PRO A 10 13.71 9.51 16.60
CA PRO A 10 13.52 9.96 17.98
C PRO A 10 13.45 8.74 18.90
N ALA A 11 14.18 8.81 20.02
CA ALA A 11 14.10 7.83 21.09
C ALA A 11 12.63 7.64 21.52
N GLY A 12 12.21 6.41 21.86
CA GLY A 12 11.07 6.30 22.76
C GLY A 12 10.40 4.95 22.94
N ASP A 13 10.17 4.17 21.88
CA ASP A 13 8.99 3.29 21.93
C ASP A 13 9.31 1.80 21.87
N GLY A 14 10.58 1.40 21.72
CA GLY A 14 11.07 0.01 21.82
C GLY A 14 10.61 -0.99 20.75
N VAL A 15 9.79 -0.58 19.77
CA VAL A 15 9.32 -1.47 18.70
C VAL A 15 10.46 -1.70 17.70
N THR A 16 10.80 -2.96 17.46
CA THR A 16 11.81 -3.31 16.45
C THR A 16 11.24 -3.26 15.05
N PHE A 17 12.11 -3.11 14.04
CA PHE A 17 11.71 -3.19 12.63
C PHE A 17 10.92 -4.47 12.32
N GLU A 18 11.41 -5.63 12.77
CA GLU A 18 10.77 -6.93 12.56
C GLU A 18 9.35 -7.00 13.15
N GLN A 19 9.16 -6.43 14.35
CA GLN A 19 7.85 -6.36 14.98
C GLN A 19 6.90 -5.47 14.18
N ALA A 20 7.38 -4.30 13.74
CA ALA A 20 6.60 -3.39 12.92
C ALA A 20 6.23 -4.04 11.58
N GLU A 21 7.16 -4.71 10.91
CA GLU A 21 6.95 -5.39 9.63
C GLU A 21 5.90 -6.51 9.74
N LYS A 22 5.96 -7.30 10.82
CA LYS A 22 4.97 -8.36 11.09
C LYS A 22 3.57 -7.79 11.29
N VAL A 23 3.44 -6.72 12.08
CA VAL A 23 2.16 -6.04 12.30
C VAL A 23 1.66 -5.42 10.99
N PHE A 24 2.54 -4.78 10.23
CA PHE A 24 2.22 -4.14 8.95
C PHE A 24 1.71 -5.15 7.92
N THR A 25 2.40 -6.28 7.76
CA THR A 25 1.98 -7.35 6.86
C THR A 25 0.59 -7.87 7.23
N LYS A 26 0.33 -8.10 8.51
CA LYS A 26 -0.97 -8.57 8.98
C LYS A 26 -2.06 -7.50 8.83
N TRP A 27 -1.74 -6.24 9.04
CA TRP A 27 -2.66 -5.11 8.82
C TRP A 27 -3.08 -5.03 7.35
N ILE A 28 -2.12 -5.13 6.41
CA ILE A 28 -2.42 -5.16 4.96
C ILE A 28 -3.37 -6.31 4.62
N GLN A 29 -3.15 -7.51 5.19
CA GLN A 29 -4.03 -8.65 4.97
C GLN A 29 -5.46 -8.40 5.48
N VAL A 30 -5.60 -7.81 6.67
CA VAL A 30 -6.91 -7.48 7.26
C VAL A 30 -7.68 -6.48 6.41
N PHE A 31 -7.01 -5.47 5.85
CA PHE A 31 -7.66 -4.42 5.06
C PHE A 31 -7.62 -4.65 3.55
N ARG A 32 -7.16 -5.81 3.08
CA ARG A 32 -7.02 -6.10 1.65
C ARG A 32 -8.29 -5.77 0.84
N PRO A 33 -9.52 -6.11 1.26
CA PRO A 33 -10.73 -5.76 0.51
C PRO A 33 -10.91 -4.24 0.36
N VAL A 34 -10.81 -3.49 1.46
CA VAL A 34 -10.96 -2.02 1.46
C VAL A 34 -9.87 -1.35 0.64
N LEU A 35 -8.61 -1.79 0.79
CA LEU A 35 -7.48 -1.29 0.04
C LEU A 35 -7.66 -1.54 -1.46
N THR A 36 -8.20 -2.71 -1.85
CA THR A 36 -8.46 -3.04 -3.26
C THR A 36 -9.55 -2.15 -3.85
N VAL A 37 -10.68 -1.99 -3.16
CA VAL A 37 -11.77 -1.11 -3.63
C VAL A 37 -11.32 0.35 -3.71
N SER A 38 -10.54 0.81 -2.73
CA SER A 38 -10.01 2.17 -2.72
C SER A 38 -9.02 2.37 -3.87
N LEU A 39 -8.15 1.39 -4.15
CA LEU A 39 -7.21 1.43 -5.26
C LEU A 39 -7.93 1.51 -6.61
N VAL A 40 -8.98 0.71 -6.81
CA VAL A 40 -9.81 0.75 -8.03
C VAL A 40 -10.38 2.14 -8.27
N ASN A 41 -10.97 2.73 -7.22
CA ASN A 41 -11.59 4.05 -7.30
C ASN A 41 -10.57 5.18 -7.45
N ALA A 42 -9.47 5.11 -6.71
CA ALA A 42 -8.40 6.10 -6.77
C ALA A 42 -7.78 6.17 -8.17
N LEU A 43 -7.52 5.01 -8.79
CA LEU A 43 -7.00 4.95 -10.15
C LEU A 43 -8.07 5.13 -11.22
N GLU A 44 -9.35 5.27 -10.85
CA GLU A 44 -10.48 5.43 -11.77
C GLU A 44 -10.50 4.34 -12.87
N LEU A 45 -10.23 3.08 -12.50
CA LEU A 45 -9.99 2.00 -13.47
C LEU A 45 -11.20 1.68 -14.35
N GLN A 46 -12.40 2.08 -13.95
CA GLN A 46 -13.62 1.98 -14.74
C GLN A 46 -13.54 2.81 -16.02
N ALA A 47 -13.01 4.03 -15.92
CA ALA A 47 -12.86 4.96 -17.04
C ALA A 47 -11.48 4.87 -17.69
N TYR A 48 -10.44 4.60 -16.89
CA TYR A 48 -9.04 4.64 -17.32
C TYR A 48 -8.30 3.35 -16.93
N PRO A 49 -8.65 2.19 -17.51
CA PRO A 49 -8.06 0.90 -17.13
C PRO A 49 -6.53 0.87 -17.28
N ASN A 50 -5.97 1.63 -18.22
CA ASN A 50 -4.51 1.71 -18.42
C ASN A 50 -3.74 2.37 -17.27
N ARG A 51 -4.43 3.05 -16.34
CA ARG A 51 -3.78 3.61 -15.14
C ARG A 51 -3.18 2.53 -14.25
N CYS A 52 -3.65 1.28 -14.32
CA CYS A 52 -3.03 0.16 -13.60
C CYS A 52 -1.57 -0.13 -14.02
N PHE A 53 -1.10 0.38 -15.17
CA PHE A 53 0.28 0.20 -15.64
C PHE A 53 1.18 1.43 -15.47
N THR A 54 0.59 2.58 -15.17
CA THR A 54 1.28 3.89 -15.26
C THR A 54 1.20 4.68 -13.97
N HIS A 55 0.25 4.34 -13.10
CA HIS A 55 -0.03 5.06 -11.87
C HIS A 55 -0.05 4.10 -10.68
N VAL A 56 0.21 4.66 -9.51
CA VAL A 56 0.20 3.95 -8.23
C VAL A 56 -0.55 4.79 -7.21
N LEU A 57 -1.32 4.14 -6.35
CA LEU A 57 -1.86 4.79 -5.15
C LEU A 57 -0.76 4.82 -4.08
N MET A 58 -0.29 6.02 -3.73
CA MET A 58 0.61 6.22 -2.60
C MET A 58 -0.21 6.49 -1.34
N MET A 59 0.15 5.83 -0.24
CA MET A 59 -0.47 6.04 1.06
C MET A 59 0.60 6.22 2.14
N THR A 60 0.42 7.24 2.97
CA THR A 60 1.26 7.50 4.14
C THR A 60 0.49 7.15 5.40
N LEU A 61 1.08 6.30 6.23
CA LEU A 61 0.47 5.72 7.41
C LEU A 61 1.26 6.14 8.66
N SER A 62 0.56 6.59 9.69
CA SER A 62 1.14 6.74 11.03
C SER A 62 0.91 5.48 11.84
N ARG A 63 1.94 5.12 12.62
CA ARG A 63 1.86 4.06 13.62
C ARG A 63 1.02 4.52 14.82
N ASN A 64 0.18 3.63 15.34
CA ASN A 64 -0.68 3.86 16.50
C ASN A 64 -0.47 2.78 17.59
N PHE A 65 0.77 2.33 17.79
CA PHE A 65 1.18 1.37 18.83
C PHE A 65 2.64 1.57 19.23
N THR A 66 3.02 1.07 20.40
CA THR A 66 4.40 1.09 20.96
C THR A 66 4.77 -0.30 21.52
N ALA A 67 6.01 -0.51 21.97
CA ALA A 67 6.40 -1.75 22.62
C ALA A 67 5.78 -1.93 24.01
N SER A 68 5.44 -0.83 24.68
CA SER A 68 4.71 -0.87 25.96
C SER A 68 3.23 -1.23 25.78
N THR A 69 2.67 -1.05 24.57
CA THR A 69 1.30 -1.47 24.23
C THR A 69 1.29 -2.46 23.05
N PRO A 70 1.78 -3.69 23.25
CA PRO A 70 1.87 -4.66 22.16
C PRO A 70 0.47 -5.09 21.69
N LEU A 71 0.31 -5.18 20.37
CA LEU A 71 -0.94 -5.62 19.74
C LEU A 71 -1.02 -7.15 19.77
N ARG A 72 -2.04 -7.70 20.44
CA ARG A 72 -2.16 -9.14 20.68
C ARG A 72 -3.29 -9.79 19.88
N THR A 73 -4.29 -9.00 19.51
CA THR A 73 -5.48 -9.45 18.79
C THR A 73 -5.58 -8.83 17.42
N ASP A 74 -6.30 -9.47 16.52
CA ASP A 74 -6.56 -8.91 15.19
C ASP A 74 -7.32 -7.58 15.26
N ALA A 75 -8.13 -7.36 16.31
CA ALA A 75 -8.91 -6.12 16.48
C ALA A 75 -8.01 -4.95 16.87
N GLN A 76 -6.97 -5.22 17.64
CA GLN A 76 -5.91 -4.26 17.93
C GLN A 76 -5.03 -4.02 16.71
N ILE A 77 -4.70 -5.08 15.96
CA ILE A 77 -3.94 -4.96 14.71
C ILE A 77 -4.68 -4.12 13.69
N ALA A 78 -6.01 -4.26 13.56
CA ALA A 78 -6.81 -3.41 12.67
C ALA A 78 -6.67 -1.90 12.98
N LYS A 79 -6.30 -1.53 14.20
CA LYS A 79 -6.10 -0.13 14.62
C LYS A 79 -4.62 0.27 14.74
N ALA A 80 -3.71 -0.57 14.23
CA ALA A 80 -2.27 -0.38 14.33
C ALA A 80 -1.75 0.82 13.54
N PHE A 81 -2.43 1.18 12.45
CA PHE A 81 -2.04 2.28 11.58
C PHE A 81 -3.23 3.18 11.28
N LYS A 82 -2.95 4.48 11.14
CA LYS A 82 -3.91 5.49 10.72
C LYS A 82 -3.47 6.06 9.38
N LEU A 83 -4.45 6.41 8.54
CA LEU A 83 -4.17 7.10 7.29
C LEU A 83 -3.87 8.57 7.56
N GLU A 84 -2.66 8.99 7.22
CA GLU A 84 -2.25 10.40 7.21
C GLU A 84 -2.61 11.03 5.87
N ASP A 85 -2.20 10.39 4.77
CA ASP A 85 -2.49 10.88 3.43
C ASP A 85 -2.58 9.74 2.41
N ALA A 86 -3.28 10.00 1.31
CA ALA A 86 -3.40 9.11 0.16
C ALA A 86 -3.57 9.93 -1.11
N PHE A 87 -2.80 9.63 -2.15
CA PHE A 87 -2.88 10.32 -3.43
C PHE A 87 -2.38 9.42 -4.56
N VAL A 88 -2.80 9.74 -5.78
CA VAL A 88 -2.39 9.02 -6.99
C VAL A 88 -1.31 9.80 -7.70
N VAL A 89 -0.24 9.11 -8.08
CA VAL A 89 0.86 9.65 -8.86
C VAL A 89 1.25 8.66 -9.95
N SER A 90 2.00 9.14 -10.93
CA SER A 90 2.66 8.24 -11.88
C SER A 90 3.70 7.36 -11.18
N THR A 91 4.00 6.19 -11.75
CA THR A 91 5.04 5.29 -11.21
C THR A 91 6.41 5.99 -11.16
N GLU A 92 6.74 6.79 -12.18
CA GLU A 92 7.98 7.56 -12.23
C GLU A 92 8.07 8.61 -11.13
N GLU A 93 7.01 9.38 -10.93
CA GLU A 93 6.93 10.37 -9.86
C GLU A 93 7.02 9.72 -8.48
N ALA A 94 6.31 8.59 -8.26
CA ALA A 94 6.40 7.84 -7.02
C ALA A 94 7.84 7.43 -6.69
N LEU A 95 8.59 6.94 -7.68
CA LEU A 95 9.98 6.53 -7.50
C LEU A 95 10.90 7.72 -7.18
N GLN A 96 10.64 8.92 -7.72
CA GLN A 96 11.40 10.13 -7.42
C GLN A 96 11.23 10.59 -5.97
N THR A 97 10.11 10.26 -5.32
CA THR A 97 9.90 10.58 -3.89
C THR A 97 10.73 9.71 -2.94
N ILE A 98 11.30 8.60 -3.41
CA ILE A 98 12.06 7.67 -2.58
C ILE A 98 13.51 8.17 -2.45
N PRO A 99 13.99 8.55 -1.25
CA PRO A 99 15.31 9.15 -1.08
C PRO A 99 16.46 8.12 -1.15
N ASN A 100 16.19 6.85 -0.84
CA ASN A 100 17.20 5.80 -0.83
C ASN A 100 17.31 5.14 -2.21
N ASP A 101 18.50 5.21 -2.83
CA ASP A 101 18.75 4.72 -4.19
C ASP A 101 18.58 3.20 -4.31
N GLU A 102 19.09 2.41 -3.37
CA GLU A 102 18.95 0.95 -3.39
C GLU A 102 17.48 0.52 -3.31
N LEU A 103 16.73 1.15 -2.40
CA LEU A 103 15.29 0.93 -2.27
C LEU A 103 14.55 1.37 -3.53
N ARG A 104 14.92 2.50 -4.13
CA ARG A 104 14.31 2.99 -5.37
C ARG A 104 14.52 2.01 -6.53
N VAL A 105 15.72 1.47 -6.68
CA VAL A 105 16.04 0.46 -7.70
C VAL A 105 15.22 -0.82 -7.46
N GLY A 106 15.15 -1.29 -6.20
CA GLY A 106 14.35 -2.46 -5.84
C GLY A 106 12.86 -2.28 -6.11
N LEU A 107 12.30 -1.11 -5.76
CA LEU A 107 10.89 -0.77 -6.02
C LEU A 107 10.61 -0.67 -7.52
N ARG A 108 11.50 -0.03 -8.29
CA ARG A 108 11.38 0.04 -9.76
C ARG A 108 11.33 -1.37 -10.35
N SER A 109 12.31 -2.20 -10.05
CA SER A 109 12.37 -3.58 -10.54
C SER A 109 11.11 -4.37 -10.17
N GLY A 110 10.60 -4.20 -8.94
CA GLY A 110 9.34 -4.81 -8.51
C GLY A 110 8.11 -4.32 -9.28
N MET A 111 8.00 -3.01 -9.52
CA MET A 111 6.90 -2.43 -10.31
C MET A 111 6.97 -2.90 -11.77
N ASP A 112 8.14 -2.86 -12.38
CA ASP A 112 8.36 -3.29 -13.77
C ASP A 112 7.96 -4.77 -13.93
N GLY A 113 8.38 -5.64 -13.01
CA GLY A 113 8.00 -7.05 -13.03
C GLY A 113 6.48 -7.28 -12.89
N VAL A 114 5.79 -6.49 -12.07
CA VAL A 114 4.32 -6.54 -11.97
C VAL A 114 3.66 -6.08 -13.27
N ILE A 115 4.15 -5.00 -13.87
CA ILE A 115 3.63 -4.44 -15.13
C ILE A 115 3.82 -5.43 -16.28
N GLU A 116 5.01 -6.01 -16.41
CA GLU A 116 5.31 -7.03 -17.43
C GLU A 116 4.35 -8.21 -17.29
N ARG A 117 4.22 -8.75 -16.07
CA ARG A 117 3.32 -9.87 -15.81
C ARG A 117 1.86 -9.54 -16.11
N ALA A 118 1.42 -8.33 -15.78
CA ALA A 118 0.07 -7.88 -16.08
C ALA A 118 -0.19 -7.76 -17.59
N LYS A 119 0.79 -7.27 -18.36
CA LYS A 119 0.72 -7.21 -19.83
C LYS A 119 0.64 -8.60 -20.46
N GLU A 120 1.39 -9.58 -19.95
CA GLU A 120 1.30 -10.97 -20.41
C GLU A 120 -0.08 -11.59 -20.20
N ILE A 121 -0.73 -11.30 -19.06
CA ILE A 121 -2.09 -11.76 -18.77
C ILE A 121 -3.07 -11.11 -19.75
N GLN A 122 -2.97 -9.79 -19.94
CA GLN A 122 -3.86 -9.06 -20.84
C GLN A 122 -3.70 -9.48 -22.32
N ALA A 123 -2.50 -9.88 -22.73
CA ALA A 123 -2.26 -10.44 -24.06
C ALA A 123 -2.98 -11.78 -24.29
N LYS A 124 -3.19 -12.57 -23.23
CA LYS A 124 -3.91 -13.85 -23.29
C LYS A 124 -5.42 -13.68 -23.13
N GLU A 125 -5.85 -12.69 -22.36
CA GLU A 125 -7.25 -12.41 -22.04
C GLU A 125 -7.58 -10.93 -22.33
N PRO A 126 -7.86 -10.58 -23.61
CA PRO A 126 -8.20 -9.21 -23.97
C PRO A 126 -9.41 -8.71 -23.18
N GLY A 127 -9.28 -7.52 -22.58
CA GLY A 127 -10.33 -6.92 -21.76
C GLY A 127 -10.18 -7.16 -20.25
N ARG A 128 -9.29 -8.05 -19.81
CA ARG A 128 -8.89 -8.09 -18.39
C ARG A 128 -8.21 -6.79 -17.98
N LEU A 129 -8.49 -6.36 -16.76
CA LEU A 129 -7.70 -5.34 -16.08
C LEU A 129 -6.29 -5.86 -15.81
N GLY A 130 -5.31 -4.95 -15.83
CA GLY A 130 -3.98 -5.25 -15.35
C GLY A 130 -3.94 -5.41 -13.83
N VAL A 131 -2.73 -5.39 -13.26
CA VAL A 131 -2.51 -5.53 -11.82
C VAL A 131 -2.22 -4.14 -11.24
N PRO A 132 -3.23 -3.40 -10.74
CA PRO A 132 -2.98 -2.12 -10.11
C PRO A 132 -2.13 -2.28 -8.85
N MET A 133 -1.38 -1.23 -8.52
CA MET A 133 -0.41 -1.25 -7.43
C MET A 133 -0.68 -0.13 -6.43
N MET A 134 -0.36 -0.39 -5.17
CA MET A 134 -0.27 0.62 -4.12
C MET A 134 1.13 0.61 -3.49
N LEU A 135 1.59 1.78 -3.08
CA LEU A 135 2.81 1.96 -2.30
C LEU A 135 2.44 2.46 -0.91
N LEU A 136 2.62 1.62 0.09
CA LEU A 136 2.26 1.88 1.47
C LEU A 136 3.52 2.26 2.26
N GLY A 137 3.60 3.51 2.72
CA GLY A 137 4.68 4.01 3.56
C GLY A 137 4.24 4.18 5.01
N ALA A 138 5.03 3.70 5.95
CA ALA A 138 4.92 4.02 7.37
C ALA A 138 6.28 4.58 7.86
N PRO A 139 6.55 5.88 7.66
CA PRO A 139 7.85 6.49 7.95
C PRO A 139 8.28 6.33 9.41
N GLY A 140 7.34 6.41 10.36
CA GLY A 140 7.60 6.18 11.78
C GLY A 140 8.08 4.76 12.13
N CYS A 141 8.00 3.83 11.18
CA CYS A 141 8.52 2.46 11.29
C CYS A 141 9.68 2.16 10.34
N ASN A 142 10.11 3.12 9.52
CA ASN A 142 11.01 2.91 8.38
C ASN A 142 10.53 1.81 7.41
N LEU A 143 9.21 1.72 7.19
CA LEU A 143 8.61 0.72 6.31
C LEU A 143 8.07 1.36 5.03
N ILE A 144 8.38 0.74 3.89
CA ILE A 144 7.76 1.00 2.59
C ILE A 144 7.44 -0.34 1.94
N ARG A 145 6.23 -0.50 1.40
CA ARG A 145 5.79 -1.76 0.78
C ARG A 145 5.04 -1.50 -0.52
N LEU A 146 5.56 -2.06 -1.61
CA LEU A 146 4.82 -2.25 -2.85
C LEU A 146 3.82 -3.40 -2.67
N THR A 147 2.55 -3.14 -2.92
CA THR A 147 1.49 -4.15 -2.83
C THR A 147 0.73 -4.21 -4.16
N PRO A 148 1.03 -5.21 -5.02
CA PRO A 148 0.22 -5.47 -6.20
C PRO A 148 -1.14 -6.04 -5.79
N CYS A 149 -2.20 -5.62 -6.46
CA CYS A 149 -3.54 -6.11 -6.24
C CYS A 149 -4.05 -6.79 -7.51
N GLY A 150 -4.04 -8.13 -7.51
CA GLY A 150 -4.66 -8.89 -8.58
C GLY A 150 -6.17 -8.71 -8.55
N ILE A 151 -6.74 -8.21 -9.64
CA ILE A 151 -8.17 -8.06 -9.86
C ILE A 151 -8.53 -8.98 -11.01
N GLU A 152 -9.31 -10.03 -10.73
CA GLU A 152 -9.81 -10.95 -11.75
C GLU A 152 -11.14 -10.43 -12.29
N ALA A 153 -11.10 -9.27 -12.95
CA ALA A 153 -12.28 -8.58 -13.43
C ALA A 153 -11.98 -7.79 -14.72
N THR A 154 -13.02 -7.50 -15.48
CA THR A 154 -12.97 -6.51 -16.55
C THR A 154 -13.40 -5.13 -16.01
N ALA A 155 -13.18 -4.07 -16.78
CA ALA A 155 -13.57 -2.72 -16.35
C ALA A 155 -15.09 -2.59 -16.07
N THR A 156 -15.93 -3.39 -16.74
CA THR A 156 -17.39 -3.38 -16.56
C THR A 156 -17.86 -4.12 -15.31
N ASP A 157 -17.02 -4.99 -14.73
CA ASP A 157 -17.35 -5.75 -13.52
C ASP A 157 -16.99 -4.99 -12.23
N LEU A 158 -16.31 -3.84 -12.37
CA LEU A 158 -15.88 -3.01 -11.25
C LEU A 158 -17.06 -2.30 -10.60
N PRO A 159 -16.99 -2.02 -9.29
CA PRO A 159 -17.98 -1.17 -8.62
C PRO A 159 -18.04 0.21 -9.28
N PRO A 160 -19.17 0.94 -9.21
CA PRO A 160 -19.27 2.32 -9.68
C PRO A 160 -18.18 3.20 -9.06
N TRP A 161 -17.69 4.18 -9.82
CA TRP A 161 -16.71 5.12 -9.32
C TRP A 161 -17.26 5.92 -8.13
N ASN A 162 -16.46 6.01 -7.07
CA ASN A 162 -16.76 6.76 -5.87
C ASN A 162 -15.79 7.94 -5.72
N ALA A 163 -16.29 9.16 -5.84
CA ALA A 163 -15.50 10.39 -5.66
C ALA A 163 -15.01 10.56 -4.21
N ASP A 164 -15.72 10.03 -3.23
CA ASP A 164 -15.41 10.14 -1.80
C ASP A 164 -14.52 8.98 -1.29
N TRP A 165 -13.93 8.20 -2.20
CA TRP A 165 -13.15 7.00 -1.86
C TRP A 165 -12.08 7.24 -0.80
N LYS A 166 -11.43 8.42 -0.79
CA LYS A 166 -10.37 8.75 0.17
C LYS A 166 -10.92 8.91 1.58
N ASN A 167 -12.09 9.54 1.71
CA ASN A 167 -12.77 9.68 2.99
C ASN A 167 -13.28 8.31 3.49
N ASP A 168 -13.89 7.52 2.61
CA ASP A 168 -14.39 6.19 2.94
C ASP A 168 -13.27 5.23 3.36
N LEU A 169 -12.13 5.30 2.67
CA LEU A 169 -10.90 4.59 3.06
C LEU A 169 -10.48 5.01 4.46
N LYS A 170 -10.35 6.32 4.72
CA LYS A 170 -9.95 6.84 6.03
C LYS A 170 -10.88 6.36 7.14
N VAL A 171 -12.19 6.52 6.96
CA VAL A 171 -13.21 6.08 7.93
C VAL A 171 -13.14 4.57 8.17
N SER A 172 -12.96 3.79 7.11
CA SER A 172 -12.84 2.33 7.21
C SER A 172 -11.62 1.91 8.03
N LEU A 173 -10.45 2.49 7.74
CA LEU A 173 -9.21 2.24 8.47
C LEU A 173 -9.31 2.68 9.93
N ASP A 174 -9.82 3.90 10.19
CA ASP A 174 -9.92 4.45 11.55
C ASP A 174 -10.94 3.68 12.42
N SER A 175 -12.01 3.16 11.82
CA SER A 175 -13.01 2.36 12.54
C SER A 175 -12.48 0.97 12.96
N GLY A 176 -11.48 0.44 12.24
CA GLY A 176 -11.00 -0.92 12.41
C GLY A 176 -12.00 -1.99 11.98
N LYS A 177 -13.08 -1.62 11.27
CA LYS A 177 -14.07 -2.57 10.74
C LYS A 177 -13.44 -3.42 9.64
N ARG A 178 -13.66 -4.72 9.72
CA ARG A 178 -13.24 -5.69 8.71
C ARG A 178 -14.41 -5.96 7.76
N PHE A 179 -14.09 -6.15 6.49
CA PHE A 179 -15.04 -6.46 5.43
C PHE A 179 -14.81 -7.90 4.97
#